data_AF-A0A6N9BG78-F1
#
_entry.id   AF-A0A6N9BG78-F1
#
_cell.length_a   1.000
_cell.length_b   1.000
_cell.length_c   1.000
_cell.angle_alpha   90.00
_cell.angle_beta   90.00
_cell.angle_gamma   90.00
#
_symmetry.space_group_name_H-M   'P 1'
#
loop_
_entity.id
_entity.type
_entity.pdbx_description
1 polymer ?
#
loop_
_entity_poly.entity_id
_entity_poly.type
_entity_poly.pdbx_seq_one_letter_code
_entity_poly.pdbx_strand_id
1 'polypeptide(L)'
;MAATEWEWDALSAAALEAYRAARRAEAVHLWRRAAALAGDFPEGDPRRAAGRNNSALAFMIDQDHDAAARALSSALVAWDAALEWTRGMAVSAVARSSLYHQRMEQRHAAVYGDVRRARHRAFLGGAAALTPVNRALARVVREDDETADALLTTALAEREQAFGPNNTEAVEIARVLSGRADADGADDRMALYDARIRAAAGNPASDVLDSWRREQPLEMTDTRRLLAAGYLTAIVHERDFL
;
A
#
# COMPACT_ATOMS: atom_id res chain seq x y z
N MET A 1 17.79 14.95 -9.12
CA MET A 1 16.35 14.70 -8.93
C MET A 1 15.89 13.47 -9.71
N ALA A 2 16.07 13.39 -11.04
CA ALA A 2 15.64 12.18 -11.77
C ALA A 2 16.32 10.89 -11.28
N ALA A 3 17.64 10.87 -11.09
CA ALA A 3 18.36 9.67 -10.61
C ALA A 3 17.89 9.19 -9.22
N THR A 4 17.58 10.11 -8.30
CA THR A 4 17.09 9.80 -6.95
C THR A 4 15.69 9.19 -6.96
N GLU A 5 14.86 9.54 -7.96
CA GLU A 5 13.53 8.95 -8.12
C GLU A 5 13.61 7.48 -8.54
N TRP A 6 14.50 7.14 -9.47
CA TRP A 6 14.72 5.76 -9.91
C TRP A 6 15.38 4.90 -8.83
N GLU A 7 16.33 5.49 -8.08
CA GLU A 7 16.97 4.81 -6.95
C GLU A 7 15.94 4.46 -5.86
N TRP A 8 14.97 5.34 -5.59
CA TRP A 8 13.89 5.05 -4.65
C TRP A 8 13.06 3.82 -5.05
N ASP A 9 12.68 3.71 -6.32
CA ASP A 9 11.91 2.56 -6.83
C ASP A 9 12.70 1.26 -6.63
N ALA A 10 14.00 1.27 -6.99
CA ALA A 10 14.87 0.12 -6.88
C ALA A 10 15.08 -0.31 -5.43
N LEU A 11 15.36 0.64 -4.53
CA LEU A 11 15.53 0.34 -3.10
C LEU A 11 14.25 -0.18 -2.47
N SER A 12 13.10 0.41 -2.81
CA SER A 12 11.81 0.01 -2.24
C SER A 12 11.39 -1.39 -2.70
N ALA A 13 11.60 -1.72 -3.98
CA ALA A 13 11.37 -3.05 -4.51
C ALA A 13 12.32 -4.09 -3.87
N ALA A 14 13.62 -3.80 -3.81
CA ALA A 14 14.61 -4.69 -3.20
C ALA A 14 14.33 -4.90 -1.70
N ALA A 15 13.87 -3.87 -0.98
CA ALA A 15 13.49 -3.99 0.42
C ALA A 15 12.30 -4.93 0.61
N LEU A 16 11.29 -4.84 -0.26
CA LEU A 16 10.12 -5.73 -0.21
C LEU A 16 10.51 -7.18 -0.55
N GLU A 17 11.42 -7.39 -1.51
CA GLU A 17 12.01 -8.70 -1.80
C GLU A 17 12.79 -9.26 -0.61
N ALA A 18 13.65 -8.44 0.02
CA ALA A 18 14.41 -8.82 1.20
C ALA A 18 13.47 -9.19 2.36
N TYR A 19 12.43 -8.39 2.59
CA TYR A 19 11.43 -8.68 3.61
C TYR A 19 10.70 -9.99 3.32
N ARG A 20 10.25 -10.24 2.09
CA ARG A 20 9.58 -11.51 1.77
C ARG A 20 10.49 -12.72 1.87
N ALA A 21 11.78 -12.55 1.62
CA ALA A 21 12.81 -13.56 1.80
C ALA A 21 13.31 -13.68 3.27
N ALA A 22 12.61 -13.10 4.25
CA ALA A 22 12.99 -13.08 5.66
C ALA A 22 14.37 -12.45 5.98
N ARG A 23 14.96 -11.68 5.06
CA ARG A 23 16.20 -10.91 5.25
C ARG A 23 15.89 -9.56 5.91
N ARG A 24 15.41 -9.61 7.16
CA ARG A 24 14.86 -8.46 7.91
C ARG A 24 15.82 -7.28 8.02
N ALA A 25 17.08 -7.52 8.41
CA ALA A 25 18.09 -6.47 8.57
C ALA A 25 18.37 -5.71 7.26
N GLU A 26 18.41 -6.44 6.14
CA GLU A 26 18.60 -5.85 4.82
C GLU A 26 17.38 -5.04 4.39
N ALA A 27 16.16 -5.57 4.59
CA ALA A 27 14.93 -4.84 4.32
C ALA A 27 14.87 -3.51 5.10
N VAL A 28 15.21 -3.53 6.38
CA VAL A 28 15.28 -2.32 7.24
C VAL A 28 16.29 -1.32 6.68
N HIS A 29 17.50 -1.77 6.32
CA HIS A 29 18.51 -0.90 5.74
C HIS A 29 18.01 -0.22 4.45
N LEU A 30 17.44 -1.00 3.55
CA LEU A 30 16.94 -0.52 2.26
C LEU A 30 15.74 0.43 2.42
N TRP A 31 14.78 0.11 3.32
CA TRP A 31 13.65 0.99 3.61
C TRP A 31 14.07 2.32 4.23
N ARG A 32 15.01 2.32 5.19
CA ARG A 32 15.54 3.56 5.77
C ARG A 32 16.21 4.44 4.70
N ARG A 33 16.97 3.82 3.80
CA ARG A 33 17.65 4.52 2.71
C ARG A 33 16.65 5.07 1.67
N ALA A 34 15.64 4.28 1.30
CA ALA A 34 14.55 4.75 0.43
C ALA A 34 13.76 5.90 1.07
N ALA A 35 13.43 5.81 2.36
CA ALA A 35 12.72 6.88 3.07
C ALA A 35 13.53 8.17 3.14
N ALA A 36 14.85 8.09 3.29
CA ALA A 36 15.74 9.26 3.24
C ALA A 36 15.66 9.95 1.87
N LEU A 37 15.73 9.20 0.75
CA LEU A 37 15.56 9.76 -0.59
C LEU A 37 14.17 10.40 -0.78
N ALA A 38 13.13 9.76 -0.25
CA ALA A 38 11.77 10.29 -0.33
C ALA A 38 11.58 11.56 0.52
N GLY A 39 12.45 11.81 1.51
CA GLY A 39 12.41 13.04 2.30
C GLY A 39 12.41 14.30 1.44
N ASP A 40 13.17 14.26 0.35
CA ASP A 40 13.41 15.37 -0.59
C ASP A 40 12.38 15.48 -1.73
N PHE A 41 11.45 14.52 -1.83
CA PHE A 41 10.39 14.62 -2.83
C PHE A 41 9.38 15.73 -2.48
N PRO A 42 8.66 16.27 -3.48
CA PRO A 42 7.65 17.29 -3.24
C PRO A 42 6.59 16.85 -2.22
N GLU A 43 6.01 17.82 -1.51
CA GLU A 43 4.83 17.56 -0.69
C GLU A 43 3.68 16.98 -1.53
N GLY A 44 2.99 15.98 -0.98
CA GLY A 44 1.98 15.21 -1.70
C GLY A 44 2.53 14.15 -2.67
N ASP A 45 3.85 14.01 -2.86
CA ASP A 45 4.34 12.86 -3.63
C ASP A 45 4.07 11.56 -2.85
N PRO A 46 3.33 10.60 -3.44
CA PRO A 46 2.88 9.39 -2.74
C PRO A 46 4.03 8.50 -2.25
N ARG A 47 5.21 8.60 -2.88
CA ARG A 47 6.40 7.84 -2.46
C ARG A 47 6.95 8.30 -1.12
N ARG A 48 6.65 9.53 -0.69
CA ARG A 48 6.96 10.01 0.67
C ARG A 48 6.17 9.27 1.72
N ALA A 49 4.89 9.07 1.46
CA ALA A 49 4.00 8.36 2.36
C ALA A 49 4.37 6.87 2.44
N ALA A 50 4.58 6.23 1.29
CA ALA A 50 5.08 4.86 1.20
C ALA A 50 6.44 4.69 1.90
N GLY A 51 7.39 5.59 1.67
CA GLY A 51 8.70 5.59 2.32
C GLY A 51 8.60 5.71 3.84
N ARG A 52 7.76 6.63 4.35
CA ARG A 52 7.50 6.77 5.79
C ARG A 52 6.86 5.52 6.38
N ASN A 53 5.82 4.98 5.75
CA ASN A 53 5.20 3.72 6.16
C ASN A 53 6.23 2.60 6.29
N ASN A 54 7.00 2.37 5.23
CA ASN A 54 7.96 1.28 5.18
C ASN A 54 9.09 1.46 6.19
N SER A 55 9.59 2.69 6.38
CA SER A 55 10.60 2.98 7.40
C SER A 55 10.09 2.75 8.83
N ALA A 56 8.80 2.97 9.08
CA ALA A 56 8.20 2.71 10.38
C ALA A 56 8.15 1.21 10.72
N LEU A 57 8.15 0.34 9.71
CA LEU A 57 8.26 -1.11 9.92
C LEU A 57 9.62 -1.52 10.50
N ALA A 58 10.65 -0.68 10.39
CA ALA A 58 11.91 -0.93 11.09
C ALA A 58 11.71 -0.92 12.61
N PHE A 59 10.90 0.00 13.14
CA PHE A 59 10.58 0.02 14.56
C PHE A 59 9.76 -1.21 14.98
N MET A 60 8.86 -1.69 14.11
CA MET A 60 8.15 -2.95 14.35
C MET A 60 9.12 -4.14 14.44
N ILE A 61 10.08 -4.24 13.50
CA ILE A 61 11.12 -5.28 13.49
C ILE A 61 12.03 -5.19 14.73
N ASP A 62 12.33 -3.98 15.18
CA ASP A 62 13.10 -3.74 16.40
C ASP A 62 12.24 -3.84 17.69
N GLN A 63 10.96 -4.24 17.59
CA GLN A 63 9.96 -4.34 18.68
C GLN A 63 9.69 -3.02 19.45
N ASP A 64 10.06 -1.87 18.87
CA ASP A 64 9.71 -0.54 19.39
C ASP A 64 8.35 -0.10 18.84
N HIS A 65 7.30 -0.74 19.35
CA HIS A 65 5.91 -0.51 18.91
C HIS A 65 5.42 0.93 19.13
N ASP A 66 5.92 1.62 20.16
CA ASP A 66 5.56 3.02 20.45
C ASP A 66 6.18 3.96 19.41
N ALA A 67 7.45 3.76 19.04
CA ALA A 67 8.06 4.51 17.95
C ALA A 67 7.40 4.19 16.61
N ALA A 68 7.07 2.92 16.35
CA ALA A 68 6.33 2.51 15.16
C ALA A 68 4.98 3.25 15.05
N ALA A 69 4.17 3.26 16.10
CA ALA A 69 2.86 3.92 16.09
C ALA A 69 2.97 5.44 15.86
N ARG A 70 3.97 6.11 16.43
CA ARG A 70 4.25 7.53 16.17
C ARG A 70 4.67 7.77 14.71
N ALA A 71 5.60 6.96 14.19
CA ALA A 71 6.07 7.08 12.81
C ALA A 71 4.96 6.82 11.79
N LEU A 72 4.11 5.81 12.03
CA LEU A 72 2.95 5.50 11.19
C LEU A 72 1.90 6.61 11.23
N SER A 73 1.72 7.28 12.37
CA SER A 73 0.84 8.46 12.45
C SER A 73 1.35 9.60 11.55
N SER A 74 2.67 9.81 11.45
CA SER A 74 3.25 10.74 10.49
C SER A 74 3.10 10.27 9.04
N ALA A 75 3.17 8.96 8.78
CA ALA A 75 2.91 8.40 7.46
C ALA A 75 1.46 8.62 7.00
N LEU A 76 0.47 8.55 7.90
CA LEU A 76 -0.93 8.85 7.59
C LEU A 76 -1.13 10.29 7.09
N VAL A 77 -0.51 11.27 7.76
CA VAL A 77 -0.55 12.68 7.29
C VAL A 77 0.04 12.82 5.88
N ALA A 78 1.10 12.06 5.59
CA ALA A 78 1.71 12.04 4.26
C ALA A 78 0.77 11.41 3.21
N TRP A 79 0.03 10.37 3.59
CA TRP A 79 -0.98 9.75 2.73
C TRP A 79 -2.14 10.69 2.42
N ASP A 80 -2.61 11.48 3.39
CA ASP A 80 -3.66 12.48 3.16
C ASP A 80 -3.22 13.50 2.11
N ALA A 81 -2.00 14.03 2.23
CA ALA A 81 -1.42 14.93 1.25
C ALA A 81 -1.26 14.26 -0.14
N ALA A 82 -0.86 12.98 -0.16
CA ALA A 82 -0.71 12.23 -1.40
C ALA A 82 -2.03 11.93 -2.11
N LEU A 83 -3.07 11.62 -1.34
CA LEU A 83 -4.42 11.45 -1.85
C LEU A 83 -4.92 12.78 -2.43
N GLU A 84 -4.69 13.92 -1.77
CA GLU A 84 -5.05 15.23 -2.31
C GLU A 84 -4.31 15.55 -3.62
N TRP A 85 -3.01 15.24 -3.69
CA TRP A 85 -2.19 15.42 -4.88
C TRP A 85 -2.78 14.72 -6.13
N THR A 86 -3.47 13.58 -5.97
CA THR A 86 -4.11 12.88 -7.11
C THR A 86 -5.17 13.72 -7.84
N ARG A 87 -5.72 14.78 -7.22
CA ARG A 87 -6.64 15.70 -7.90
C ARG A 87 -5.95 16.54 -8.99
N GLY A 88 -4.67 16.85 -8.79
CA GLY A 88 -3.87 17.68 -9.69
C GLY A 88 -2.88 16.91 -10.57
N MET A 89 -2.71 15.60 -10.34
CA MET A 89 -1.71 14.82 -11.06
C MET A 89 -1.93 14.83 -12.58
N ALA A 90 -0.83 14.81 -13.34
CA ALA A 90 -0.87 14.61 -14.77
C ALA A 90 -1.27 13.16 -15.08
N VAL A 91 -2.22 13.00 -15.99
CA VAL A 91 -2.66 11.68 -16.48
C VAL A 91 -2.41 11.59 -17.97
N SER A 92 -1.53 10.67 -18.38
CA SER A 92 -1.21 10.47 -19.80
C SER A 92 -2.39 9.83 -20.53
N ALA A 93 -2.67 10.28 -21.76
CA ALA A 93 -3.59 9.57 -22.65
C ALA A 93 -3.00 8.19 -23.00
N VAL A 94 -3.83 7.15 -23.01
CA VAL A 94 -3.38 5.80 -23.39
C VAL A 94 -3.78 5.58 -24.83
N ALA A 95 -2.82 5.31 -25.71
CA ALA A 95 -3.10 4.97 -27.10
C ALA A 95 -3.95 3.69 -27.13
N ARG A 96 -5.22 3.81 -27.55
CA ARG A 96 -6.11 2.66 -27.76
C ARG A 96 -6.13 2.30 -29.25
N SER A 97 -6.43 1.03 -29.51
CA SER A 97 -6.41 0.39 -30.83
C SER A 97 -7.39 0.96 -31.87
N SER A 98 -8.18 2.00 -31.57
CA SER A 98 -9.01 2.68 -32.56
C SER A 98 -8.89 4.21 -32.51
N LEU A 99 -8.70 4.82 -33.69
CA LEU A 99 -8.70 6.26 -33.90
C LEU A 99 -10.01 6.92 -33.44
N TYR A 100 -11.13 6.18 -33.46
CA TYR A 100 -12.42 6.66 -32.96
C TYR A 100 -12.39 6.93 -31.45
N HIS A 101 -11.88 5.99 -30.65
CA HIS A 101 -11.72 6.18 -29.21
C HIS A 101 -10.71 7.27 -28.89
N GLN A 102 -9.63 7.36 -29.66
CA GLN A 102 -8.64 8.43 -29.49
C GLN A 102 -9.26 9.82 -29.72
N ARG A 103 -10.07 9.99 -30.77
CA ARG A 103 -10.78 11.26 -31.05
C ARG A 103 -11.80 11.60 -29.97
N MET A 104 -12.53 10.61 -29.45
CA MET A 104 -13.47 10.80 -28.34
C MET A 104 -12.76 11.18 -27.04
N GLU A 105 -11.63 10.55 -26.73
CA GLU A 105 -10.79 10.91 -25.57
C GLU A 105 -10.25 12.34 -25.71
N GLN A 106 -9.79 12.74 -26.90
CA GLN A 106 -9.33 14.12 -27.15
C GLN A 106 -10.46 15.15 -26.99
N ARG A 107 -11.66 14.86 -27.51
CA ARG A 107 -12.82 15.76 -27.41
C ARG A 107 -13.31 15.95 -25.97
N HIS A 108 -13.13 14.96 -25.11
CA HIS A 108 -13.58 14.96 -23.72
C HIS A 108 -12.42 14.80 -22.72
N ALA A 109 -11.25 15.36 -23.05
CA ALA A 109 -10.01 15.13 -22.30
C ALA A 109 -10.14 15.40 -20.79
N ALA A 110 -10.86 16.45 -20.40
CA ALA A 110 -11.10 16.78 -19.00
C ALA A 110 -11.86 15.65 -18.26
N VAL A 111 -12.98 15.19 -18.83
CA VAL A 111 -13.83 14.13 -18.23
C VAL A 111 -13.06 12.81 -18.11
N TYR A 112 -12.32 12.43 -19.17
CA TYR A 112 -11.47 11.24 -19.11
C TYR A 112 -10.34 11.40 -18.09
N GLY A 113 -9.78 12.60 -17.95
CA GLY A 113 -8.79 12.92 -16.94
C GLY A 113 -9.33 12.73 -15.52
N ASP A 114 -10.53 13.23 -15.26
CA ASP A 114 -11.19 13.13 -13.94
C ASP A 114 -11.49 11.68 -13.57
N VAL A 115 -12.01 10.88 -14.52
CA VAL A 115 -12.25 9.45 -14.31
C VAL A 115 -10.95 8.70 -14.01
N ARG A 116 -9.85 9.03 -14.72
CA ARG A 116 -8.53 8.41 -14.47
C ARG A 116 -7.98 8.81 -13.11
N ARG A 117 -8.05 10.09 -12.73
CA ARG A 117 -7.63 10.56 -11.40
C ARG A 117 -8.44 9.89 -10.29
N ALA A 118 -9.76 9.75 -10.45
CA ALA A 118 -10.60 9.04 -9.49
C ALA A 118 -10.17 7.58 -9.32
N ARG A 119 -9.86 6.87 -10.42
CA ARG A 119 -9.34 5.49 -10.37
C ARG A 119 -7.97 5.43 -9.69
N HIS A 120 -7.06 6.35 -10.03
CA HIS A 120 -5.75 6.44 -9.40
C HIS A 120 -5.85 6.74 -7.90
N ARG A 121 -6.78 7.61 -7.49
CA ARG A 121 -7.06 7.87 -6.08
C ARG A 121 -7.58 6.64 -5.35
N ALA A 122 -8.50 5.88 -5.96
CA ALA A 122 -9.00 4.63 -5.38
C ALA A 122 -7.87 3.59 -5.20
N PHE A 123 -7.03 3.44 -6.22
CA PHE A 123 -5.83 2.58 -6.15
C PHE A 123 -4.89 3.01 -5.02
N LEU A 124 -4.60 4.31 -4.93
CA LEU A 124 -3.74 4.86 -3.89
C LEU A 124 -4.35 4.72 -2.49
N GLY A 125 -5.67 4.84 -2.37
CA GLY A 125 -6.41 4.58 -1.13
C GLY A 125 -6.17 3.17 -0.60
N GLY A 126 -6.25 2.15 -1.47
CA GLY A 126 -5.94 0.79 -1.07
C GLY A 126 -4.46 0.55 -0.69
N ALA A 127 -3.54 1.42 -1.11
CA ALA A 127 -2.16 1.39 -0.61
C ALA A 127 -2.02 2.11 0.74
N ALA A 128 -2.65 3.27 0.87
CA ALA A 128 -2.71 4.03 2.12
C ALA A 128 -3.33 3.21 3.26
N ALA A 129 -4.30 2.34 2.95
CA ALA A 129 -4.95 1.40 3.86
C ALA A 129 -3.98 0.46 4.60
N LEU A 130 -2.76 0.22 4.09
CA LEU A 130 -1.77 -0.60 4.80
C LEU A 130 -1.17 0.11 6.02
N THR A 131 -1.09 1.43 6.01
CA THR A 131 -0.56 2.20 7.15
C THR A 131 -1.43 2.14 8.41
N PRO A 132 -2.76 2.32 8.37
CA PRO A 132 -3.59 2.12 9.56
C PRO A 132 -3.57 0.66 10.03
N VAL A 133 -3.45 -0.33 9.14
CA VAL A 133 -3.25 -1.74 9.52
C VAL A 133 -1.97 -1.92 10.31
N ASN A 134 -0.83 -1.47 9.76
CA ASN A 134 0.46 -1.53 10.45
C ASN A 134 0.41 -0.82 11.81
N ARG A 135 -0.34 0.28 11.91
CA ARG A 135 -0.49 1.05 13.16
C ARG A 135 -1.36 0.31 14.17
N ALA A 136 -2.45 -0.31 13.72
CA ALA A 136 -3.29 -1.16 14.55
C ALA A 136 -2.46 -2.33 15.08
N LEU A 137 -1.68 -3.00 14.23
CA LEU A 137 -0.78 -4.09 14.65
C LEU A 137 0.27 -3.64 15.66
N ALA A 138 0.84 -2.44 15.50
CA ALA A 138 1.74 -1.86 16.49
C ALA A 138 1.07 -1.66 17.87
N ARG A 139 -0.25 -1.48 17.92
CA ARG A 139 -1.00 -1.23 19.16
C ARG A 139 -1.65 -2.47 19.74
N VAL A 140 -2.08 -3.41 18.90
CA VAL A 140 -2.75 -4.66 19.30
C VAL A 140 -1.83 -5.53 20.15
N VAL A 141 -0.52 -5.52 19.93
CA VAL A 141 0.47 -6.18 20.80
C VAL A 141 0.39 -5.68 22.27
N ARG A 142 -0.25 -4.53 22.51
CA ARG A 142 -0.44 -3.95 23.84
C ARG A 142 -1.87 -4.10 24.40
N GLU A 143 -2.75 -4.87 23.75
CA GLU A 143 -4.11 -5.20 24.21
C GLU A 143 -5.08 -4.02 24.45
N ASP A 144 -4.91 -2.87 23.78
CA ASP A 144 -5.69 -1.65 24.11
C ASP A 144 -6.06 -0.78 22.89
N ASP A 145 -6.67 -1.38 21.86
CA ASP A 145 -7.27 -0.58 20.78
C ASP A 145 -8.62 -1.15 20.33
N GLU A 146 -9.70 -0.72 21.01
CA GLU A 146 -11.09 -1.02 20.65
C GLU A 146 -11.45 -0.58 19.21
N THR A 147 -10.64 0.32 18.60
CA THR A 147 -10.86 0.78 17.23
C THR A 147 -10.18 -0.09 16.17
N ALA A 148 -9.33 -1.05 16.58
CA ALA A 148 -8.55 -1.88 15.65
C ALA A 148 -9.43 -2.64 14.65
N ASP A 149 -10.52 -3.25 15.10
CA ASP A 149 -11.41 -4.04 14.23
C ASP A 149 -12.06 -3.19 13.13
N ALA A 150 -12.53 -1.99 13.51
CA ALA A 150 -13.12 -1.05 12.57
C ALA A 150 -12.08 -0.61 11.53
N LEU A 151 -10.86 -0.25 11.98
CA LEU A 151 -9.76 0.14 11.10
C LEU A 151 -9.35 -0.97 10.14
N LEU A 152 -9.17 -2.20 10.64
CA LEU A 152 -8.80 -3.36 9.85
C LEU A 152 -9.90 -3.72 8.84
N THR A 153 -11.17 -3.62 9.22
CA THR A 153 -12.31 -3.89 8.32
C THR A 153 -12.39 -2.87 7.19
N THR A 154 -12.24 -1.57 7.50
CA THR A 154 -12.18 -0.52 6.49
C THR A 154 -10.98 -0.72 5.57
N ALA A 155 -9.80 -0.98 6.12
CA ALA A 155 -8.60 -1.21 5.33
C ALA A 155 -8.70 -2.43 4.43
N LEU A 156 -9.34 -3.51 4.89
CA LEU A 156 -9.63 -4.68 4.06
C LEU A 156 -10.48 -4.27 2.85
N ALA A 157 -11.61 -3.60 3.07
CA ALA A 157 -12.50 -3.19 1.98
C ALA A 157 -11.80 -2.28 0.96
N GLU A 158 -11.00 -1.31 1.42
CA GLU A 158 -10.22 -0.42 0.55
C GLU A 158 -9.17 -1.20 -0.25
N ARG A 159 -8.49 -2.17 0.38
CA ARG A 159 -7.49 -3.01 -0.29
C ARG A 159 -8.13 -3.91 -1.34
N GLU A 160 -9.25 -4.56 -1.02
CA GLU A 160 -10.00 -5.41 -1.94
C GLU A 160 -10.52 -4.60 -3.14
N GLN A 161 -11.01 -3.37 -2.91
CA GLN A 161 -11.48 -2.50 -3.99
C GLN A 161 -10.35 -2.12 -4.97
N ALA A 162 -9.14 -1.90 -4.45
CA ALA A 162 -8.00 -1.44 -5.25
C ALA A 162 -7.23 -2.58 -5.94
N PHE A 163 -6.99 -3.69 -5.25
CA PHE A 163 -6.11 -4.78 -5.69
C PHE A 163 -6.84 -6.12 -5.89
N GLY A 164 -8.13 -6.17 -5.60
CA GLY A 164 -8.94 -7.37 -5.64
C GLY A 164 -8.91 -8.17 -4.33
N PRO A 165 -9.92 -9.03 -4.10
CA PRO A 165 -10.07 -9.77 -2.84
C PRO A 165 -8.99 -10.83 -2.59
N ASN A 166 -8.29 -11.25 -3.65
CA ASN A 166 -7.28 -12.30 -3.57
C ASN A 166 -5.85 -11.75 -3.47
N ASN A 167 -5.70 -10.44 -3.33
CA ASN A 167 -4.41 -9.79 -3.10
C ASN A 167 -3.79 -10.30 -1.78
N THR A 168 -2.48 -10.57 -1.80
CA THR A 168 -1.77 -11.12 -0.63
C THR A 168 -1.97 -10.27 0.61
N GLU A 169 -1.85 -8.95 0.53
CA GLU A 169 -2.02 -8.09 1.70
C GLU A 169 -3.47 -8.07 2.21
N ALA A 170 -4.48 -8.18 1.33
CA ALA A 170 -5.88 -8.34 1.76
C ALA A 170 -6.10 -9.64 2.54
N VAL A 171 -5.46 -10.74 2.10
CA VAL A 171 -5.50 -12.04 2.82
C VAL A 171 -4.85 -11.93 4.19
N GLU A 172 -3.74 -11.21 4.32
CA GLU A 172 -3.08 -11.00 5.61
C GLU A 172 -3.94 -10.16 6.56
N ILE A 173 -4.61 -9.12 6.08
CA ILE A 173 -5.59 -8.36 6.89
C ILE A 173 -6.74 -9.28 7.35
N ALA A 174 -7.26 -10.13 6.47
CA ALA A 174 -8.31 -11.07 6.81
C ALA A 174 -7.85 -12.11 7.87
N ARG A 175 -6.58 -12.54 7.85
CA ARG A 175 -6.03 -13.41 8.89
C ARG A 175 -6.00 -12.76 10.26
N VAL A 176 -5.52 -11.52 10.34
CA VAL A 176 -5.52 -10.74 11.59
C VAL A 176 -6.93 -10.60 12.13
N LEU A 177 -7.89 -10.26 11.27
CA LEU A 177 -9.31 -10.16 11.64
C LEU A 177 -9.90 -11.52 12.09
N SER A 178 -9.50 -12.62 11.47
CA SER A 178 -9.92 -13.98 11.88
C SER A 178 -9.38 -14.33 13.26
N GLY A 179 -8.08 -14.13 13.51
CA GLY A 179 -7.45 -14.39 14.81
C GLY A 179 -8.04 -13.57 15.95
N ARG A 180 -8.40 -12.31 15.67
CA ARG A 180 -9.12 -11.47 16.65
C ARG A 180 -10.56 -11.94 16.89
N ALA A 181 -11.24 -12.41 15.85
CA ALA A 181 -12.57 -12.99 16.00
C ALA A 181 -12.56 -14.27 16.85
N ASP A 182 -11.53 -15.10 16.70
CA ASP A 182 -11.30 -16.28 17.55
C ASP A 182 -11.06 -15.89 19.01
N ALA A 183 -10.17 -14.92 19.27
CA ALA A 183 -9.89 -14.41 20.61
C ALA A 183 -11.13 -13.85 21.33
N ASP A 184 -12.04 -13.23 20.57
CA ASP A 184 -13.31 -12.69 21.08
C ASP A 184 -14.44 -13.74 21.20
N GLY A 185 -14.22 -14.98 20.75
CA GLY A 185 -15.24 -16.03 20.68
C GLY A 185 -16.37 -15.73 19.67
N ALA A 186 -16.08 -14.95 18.63
CA ALA A 186 -17.03 -14.51 17.62
C ALA A 186 -17.03 -15.44 16.39
N ASP A 187 -17.56 -16.65 16.55
CA ASP A 187 -17.54 -17.74 15.55
C ASP A 187 -18.00 -17.32 14.14
N ASP A 188 -19.10 -16.57 14.03
CA ASP A 188 -19.63 -16.11 12.74
C ASP A 188 -18.64 -15.20 11.99
N ARG A 189 -17.95 -14.34 12.73
CA ARG A 189 -16.97 -13.40 12.19
C ARG A 189 -15.69 -14.12 11.80
N MET A 190 -15.23 -15.08 12.61
CA MET A 190 -14.12 -15.96 12.27
C MET A 190 -14.42 -16.73 10.97
N ALA A 191 -15.58 -17.39 10.90
CA ALA A 191 -16.01 -18.16 9.73
C ALA A 191 -16.08 -17.31 8.45
N LEU A 192 -16.50 -16.04 8.56
CA LEU A 192 -16.52 -15.08 7.46
C LEU A 192 -15.11 -14.82 6.90
N TYR A 193 -14.13 -14.51 7.74
CA TYR A 193 -12.77 -14.23 7.29
C TYR A 193 -12.04 -15.48 6.81
N ASP A 194 -12.26 -16.62 7.47
CA ASP A 194 -11.77 -17.92 7.05
C ASP A 194 -12.25 -18.33 5.65
N ALA A 195 -13.52 -18.05 5.34
CA ALA A 195 -14.06 -18.29 4.01
C ALA A 195 -13.35 -17.43 2.94
N ARG A 196 -13.03 -16.17 3.26
CA ARG A 196 -12.25 -15.28 2.37
C ARG A 196 -10.83 -15.82 2.16
N ILE A 197 -10.14 -16.20 3.23
CA ILE A 197 -8.77 -16.76 3.16
C ILE A 197 -8.75 -18.02 2.28
N ARG A 198 -9.72 -18.93 2.46
CA ARG A 198 -9.86 -20.14 1.63
C ARG A 198 -10.15 -19.82 0.16
N ALA A 199 -11.03 -18.85 -0.11
CA ALA A 199 -11.36 -18.44 -1.47
C ALA A 199 -10.12 -17.88 -2.21
N ALA A 200 -9.32 -17.05 -1.53
CA ALA A 200 -8.09 -16.50 -2.10
C ALA A 200 -7.03 -17.59 -2.36
N ALA A 201 -6.93 -18.61 -1.50
CA ALA A 201 -6.03 -19.74 -1.71
C ALA A 201 -6.37 -20.56 -2.97
N GLY A 202 -7.66 -20.64 -3.33
CA GLY A 202 -8.11 -21.31 -4.56
C GLY A 202 -7.92 -20.49 -5.84
N ASN A 203 -7.69 -19.18 -5.73
CA ASN A 203 -7.50 -18.29 -6.88
C ASN A 203 -6.55 -17.13 -6.51
N PRO A 204 -5.25 -17.39 -6.33
CA PRO A 204 -4.31 -16.37 -5.86
C PRO A 204 -4.19 -15.24 -6.89
N ALA A 205 -4.22 -13.99 -6.41
CA ALA A 205 -3.92 -12.85 -7.28
C ALA A 205 -2.43 -12.86 -7.70
N SER A 206 -2.11 -12.08 -8.74
CA SER A 206 -0.72 -11.78 -9.03
C SER A 206 -0.08 -11.05 -7.84
N ASP A 207 1.15 -11.41 -7.57
CA ASP A 207 1.96 -10.73 -6.58
C ASP A 207 2.13 -9.23 -6.92
N VAL A 208 2.19 -8.36 -5.91
CA VAL A 208 2.31 -6.91 -6.12
C VAL A 208 3.66 -6.51 -6.72
N LEU A 209 4.76 -7.21 -6.43
CA LEU A 209 6.05 -6.94 -7.08
C LEU A 209 6.03 -7.37 -8.54
N ASP A 210 5.40 -8.50 -8.85
CA ASP A 210 5.24 -8.92 -10.24
C ASP A 210 4.35 -7.96 -11.03
N SER A 211 3.27 -7.47 -10.40
CA SER A 211 2.43 -6.43 -10.98
C SER A 211 3.22 -5.13 -11.21
N TRP A 212 3.99 -4.68 -10.22
CA TRP A 212 4.89 -3.53 -10.38
C TRP A 212 5.88 -3.70 -11.55
N ARG A 213 6.58 -4.84 -11.62
CA ARG A 213 7.56 -5.12 -12.67
C ARG A 213 6.94 -5.08 -14.07
N ARG A 214 5.70 -5.56 -14.22
CA ARG A 214 4.95 -5.58 -15.48
C ARG A 214 4.35 -4.23 -15.86
N GLU A 215 3.85 -3.48 -14.88
CA GLU A 215 3.03 -2.29 -15.12
C GLU A 215 3.79 -0.97 -15.01
N GLN A 216 5.04 -1.00 -14.51
CA GLN A 216 5.82 0.22 -14.32
C GLN A 216 5.99 1.01 -15.64
N PRO A 217 5.61 2.29 -15.70
CA PRO A 217 5.85 3.13 -16.87
C PRO A 217 7.35 3.33 -17.12
N LEU A 218 7.79 3.38 -18.37
CA LEU A 218 9.21 3.55 -18.73
C LEU A 218 9.79 4.93 -18.36
N GLU A 219 8.93 5.93 -18.19
CA GLU A 219 9.30 7.29 -17.83
C GLU A 219 8.85 7.61 -16.40
N MET A 220 9.58 8.52 -15.75
CA MET A 220 9.23 9.02 -14.42
C MET A 220 8.08 10.02 -14.48
N THR A 221 6.88 9.48 -14.73
CA THR A 221 5.61 10.20 -14.78
C THR A 221 4.89 10.18 -13.44
N ASP A 222 3.92 11.06 -13.24
CA ASP A 222 3.04 11.04 -12.06
C ASP A 222 2.35 9.67 -11.87
N THR A 223 1.93 9.03 -12.96
CA THR A 223 1.41 7.66 -12.93
C THR A 223 2.46 6.67 -12.40
N ARG A 224 3.72 6.76 -12.81
CA ARG A 224 4.79 5.90 -12.26
C ARG A 224 4.97 6.11 -10.77
N ARG A 225 5.06 7.37 -10.32
CA ARG A 225 5.22 7.72 -8.90
C ARG A 225 4.10 7.12 -8.05
N LEU A 226 2.86 7.24 -8.52
CA LEU A 226 1.68 6.69 -7.87
C LEU A 226 1.66 5.16 -7.85
N LEU A 227 1.96 4.51 -8.99
CA LEU A 227 2.00 3.05 -9.07
C LEU A 227 3.13 2.48 -8.20
N ALA A 228 4.30 3.12 -8.20
CA ALA A 228 5.43 2.71 -7.38
C ALA A 228 5.07 2.79 -5.90
N ALA A 229 4.51 3.91 -5.45
CA ALA A 229 4.02 4.03 -4.07
C ALA A 229 2.95 2.98 -3.74
N GLY A 230 2.01 2.73 -4.67
CA GLY A 230 0.92 1.80 -4.41
C GLY A 230 1.34 0.33 -4.30
N TYR A 231 2.22 -0.12 -5.18
CA TYR A 231 2.71 -1.49 -5.18
C TYR A 231 3.84 -1.75 -4.19
N LEU A 232 4.66 -0.74 -3.86
CA LEU A 232 5.84 -0.89 -3.01
C LEU A 232 5.62 -0.49 -1.55
N THR A 233 4.38 -0.13 -1.17
CA THR A 233 4.00 0.03 0.24
C THR A 233 3.86 -1.34 0.89
N ALA A 234 4.59 -1.56 1.98
CA ALA A 234 4.61 -2.83 2.68
C ALA A 234 3.58 -2.89 3.82
N ILE A 235 3.03 -4.09 4.02
CA ILE A 235 2.36 -4.49 5.25
C ILE A 235 3.32 -5.34 6.07
N VAL A 236 3.13 -5.31 7.37
CA VAL A 236 3.83 -6.18 8.32
C VAL A 236 2.99 -7.43 8.57
N HIS A 237 3.60 -8.61 8.60
CA HIS A 237 2.90 -9.85 8.92
C HIS A 237 2.89 -10.10 10.42
N GLU A 238 1.73 -10.45 10.99
CA GLU A 238 1.57 -10.74 12.43
C GLU A 238 2.59 -11.75 12.96
N ARG A 239 2.84 -12.83 12.20
CA ARG A 239 3.83 -13.87 12.51
C ARG A 239 5.27 -13.39 12.67
N ASP A 240 5.58 -12.16 12.29
CA ASP A 240 6.93 -11.60 12.42
C ASP A 240 7.18 -10.97 13.81
N PHE A 241 6.14 -10.86 14.66
CA PHE A 241 6.20 -10.16 15.96
C PHE A 241 5.59 -10.95 17.13
N LEU A 242 4.97 -12.10 16.87
CA LEU A 242 4.59 -13.12 17.87
C LEU A 242 5.71 -14.16 17.96
#